data_AF-F5XG80-F1
#
_entry.id   AF-F5XG80-F1
#
_cell.length_a   1.000
_cell.length_b   1.000
_cell.length_c   1.000
_cell.angle_alpha   90.00
_cell.angle_beta   90.00
_cell.angle_gamma   90.00
#
_symmetry.space_group_name_H-M   'P 1'
#
loop_
_entity.id
_entity.type
_entity.pdbx_description
1 polymer ?
#
loop_
_entity_poly.entity_id
_entity_poly.type
_entity_poly.pdbx_seq_one_letter_code
_entity_poly.pdbx_strand_id
1 'polypeptide(L)'
;MSTDTERLQQIWDATLRDQPKLGTRVIARYAEPHRRYHGLEHLAAVQDRISEFATADHDVFLVRLAGFYHDAIYDVPTRELTNEDASARLSIRELSRAGLEQEDLNEIARLVRLTATHVPGSRDANGELLCDADLAVLGGSPEAYARYVAQVREEYAHVPRLDFARGRFQILRELAGRDLFNTPRGRQLNGRARFNLVAECRELVAELRAAGVSPDELGPVPGSSA
;
A
#
# COMPACT_ATOMS: atom_id res chain seq x y z
N MET A 1 -10.40 -22.39 5.95
CA MET A 1 -9.53 -21.19 5.94
C MET A 1 -10.27 -20.11 5.15
N SER A 2 -9.91 -18.82 5.27
CA SER A 2 -10.57 -17.81 4.41
C SER A 2 -10.22 -18.09 2.94
N THR A 3 -11.13 -17.79 2.02
CA THR A 3 -10.92 -17.93 0.56
C THR A 3 -9.67 -17.17 0.11
N ASP A 4 -9.39 -16.02 0.73
CA ASP A 4 -8.19 -15.22 0.41
C ASP A 4 -6.90 -15.91 0.84
N THR A 5 -6.88 -16.60 1.98
CA THR A 5 -5.68 -17.33 2.43
C THR A 5 -5.31 -18.45 1.47
N GLU A 6 -6.30 -19.22 1.01
CA GLU A 6 -6.09 -20.33 0.08
C GLU A 6 -5.59 -19.82 -1.28
N ARG A 7 -6.22 -18.73 -1.77
CA ARG A 7 -5.81 -18.08 -3.01
C ARG A 7 -4.41 -17.48 -2.94
N LEU A 8 -4.08 -16.79 -1.84
CA LEU A 8 -2.75 -16.24 -1.62
C LEU A 8 -1.69 -17.33 -1.55
N GLN A 9 -2.01 -18.47 -0.93
CA GLN A 9 -1.11 -19.62 -0.92
C GLN A 9 -0.89 -20.18 -2.33
N GLN A 10 -1.92 -20.27 -3.17
CA GLN A 10 -1.76 -20.68 -4.57
C GLN A 10 -0.87 -19.71 -5.37
N ILE A 11 -1.04 -18.40 -5.16
CA ILE A 11 -0.19 -17.38 -5.78
C ILE A 11 1.27 -17.53 -5.31
N TRP A 12 1.48 -17.76 -4.02
CA TRP A 12 2.81 -18.02 -3.47
C TRP A 12 3.44 -19.27 -4.08
N ASP A 13 2.72 -20.40 -4.10
CA ASP A 13 3.22 -21.68 -4.59
C ASP A 13 3.55 -21.63 -6.10
N ALA A 14 2.86 -20.76 -6.86
CA ALA A 14 3.20 -20.47 -8.25
C ALA A 14 4.44 -19.58 -8.40
N THR A 15 4.73 -18.74 -7.39
CA THR A 15 5.86 -17.78 -7.41
C THR A 15 7.14 -18.42 -6.89
N LEU A 16 7.12 -19.06 -5.72
CA LEU A 16 8.26 -19.68 -5.05
C LEU A 16 7.91 -21.10 -4.59
N ARG A 17 7.79 -22.00 -5.58
CA ARG A 17 7.24 -23.36 -5.45
C ARG A 17 7.84 -24.20 -4.33
N ASP A 18 9.15 -24.12 -4.12
CA ASP A 18 9.84 -25.00 -3.17
C ASP A 18 9.77 -24.49 -1.72
N GLN A 19 9.05 -23.40 -1.48
CA GLN A 19 8.95 -22.74 -0.17
C GLN A 19 7.51 -22.53 0.34
N PRO A 20 6.60 -23.52 0.30
CA PRO A 20 5.19 -23.32 0.65
C PRO A 20 5.01 -22.87 2.11
N LYS A 21 5.83 -23.40 3.03
CA LYS A 21 5.84 -23.01 4.45
C LYS A 21 6.25 -21.55 4.67
N LEU A 22 7.06 -20.97 3.78
CA LEU A 22 7.41 -19.57 3.86
C LEU A 22 6.20 -18.70 3.48
N GLY A 23 5.49 -19.08 2.42
CA GLY A 23 4.22 -18.47 2.02
C GLY A 23 3.20 -18.46 3.15
N THR A 24 2.99 -19.61 3.78
CA THR A 24 2.06 -19.70 4.93
C THR A 24 2.45 -18.72 6.05
N ARG A 25 3.75 -18.56 6.35
CA ARG A 25 4.22 -17.66 7.41
C ARG A 25 4.02 -16.19 7.08
N VAL A 26 4.34 -15.76 5.86
CA VAL A 26 4.18 -14.36 5.46
C VAL A 26 2.70 -13.99 5.35
N ILE A 27 1.88 -14.87 4.76
CA ILE A 27 0.42 -14.67 4.65
C ILE A 27 -0.23 -14.58 6.04
N ALA A 28 0.21 -15.38 7.01
CA ALA A 28 -0.34 -15.35 8.36
C ALA A 28 -0.16 -13.99 9.08
N ARG A 29 0.83 -13.18 8.68
CA ARG A 29 1.03 -11.83 9.25
C ARG A 29 -0.11 -10.89 8.89
N TYR A 30 -0.65 -11.02 7.69
CA TYR A 30 -1.81 -10.25 7.24
C TYR A 30 -3.13 -10.69 7.90
N ALA A 31 -3.12 -11.75 8.71
CA ALA A 31 -4.25 -12.19 9.52
C ALA A 31 -4.16 -11.75 10.99
N GLU A 32 -3.17 -10.92 11.35
CA GLU A 32 -3.02 -10.43 12.73
C GLU A 32 -4.26 -9.60 13.15
N PRO A 33 -4.80 -9.78 14.38
CA PRO A 33 -6.12 -9.24 14.74
C PRO A 33 -6.23 -7.71 14.75
N HIS A 34 -5.11 -7.00 14.84
CA HIS A 34 -5.08 -5.53 14.85
C HIS A 34 -5.21 -4.92 13.45
N ARG A 35 -4.99 -5.70 12.38
CA ARG A 35 -5.10 -5.22 11.00
C ARG A 35 -6.57 -5.10 10.60
N ARG A 36 -6.90 -4.04 9.88
CA ARG A 36 -8.24 -3.78 9.34
C ARG A 36 -8.16 -3.57 7.84
N TYR A 37 -7.35 -2.62 7.39
CA TYR A 37 -7.11 -2.43 5.95
C TYR A 37 -5.94 -3.29 5.48
N HIS A 38 -4.79 -3.23 6.16
CA HIS A 38 -3.55 -3.90 5.73
C HIS A 38 -3.54 -5.41 6.08
N GLY A 39 -4.63 -6.10 5.74
CA GLY A 39 -4.88 -7.52 5.99
C GLY A 39 -4.90 -8.38 4.72
N LEU A 40 -5.53 -9.56 4.82
CA LEU A 40 -5.58 -10.54 3.71
C LEU A 40 -6.26 -10.00 2.44
N GLU A 41 -7.32 -9.20 2.58
CA GLU A 41 -8.04 -8.59 1.44
C GLU A 41 -7.11 -7.63 0.67
N HIS A 42 -6.36 -6.78 1.38
CA HIS A 42 -5.37 -5.87 0.78
C HIS A 42 -4.26 -6.66 0.06
N LEU A 43 -3.65 -7.63 0.72
CA LEU A 43 -2.59 -8.43 0.09
C LEU A 43 -3.10 -9.15 -1.17
N ALA A 44 -4.32 -9.70 -1.14
CA ALA A 44 -4.93 -10.32 -2.31
C ALA A 44 -5.15 -9.30 -3.44
N ALA A 45 -5.63 -8.10 -3.12
CA ALA A 45 -5.80 -7.02 -4.08
C ALA A 45 -4.46 -6.59 -4.72
N VAL A 46 -3.40 -6.44 -3.93
CA VAL A 46 -2.06 -6.09 -4.43
C VAL A 46 -1.55 -7.16 -5.41
N GLN A 47 -1.65 -8.45 -5.06
CA GLN A 47 -1.20 -9.53 -5.94
C GLN A 47 -2.01 -9.62 -7.26
N ASP A 48 -3.29 -9.25 -7.20
CA ASP A 48 -4.13 -9.16 -8.41
C ASP A 48 -3.71 -8.02 -9.30
N ARG A 49 -3.44 -6.86 -8.72
CA ARG A 49 -3.01 -5.68 -9.48
C ARG A 49 -1.62 -5.84 -10.04
N ILE A 50 -0.70 -6.53 -9.36
CA ILE A 50 0.57 -6.95 -9.95
C ILE A 50 0.31 -7.79 -11.21
N SER A 51 -0.57 -8.78 -11.12
CA SER A 51 -0.91 -9.66 -12.26
C SER A 51 -1.57 -8.88 -13.41
N GLU A 52 -2.46 -7.95 -13.08
CA GLU A 52 -3.19 -7.15 -14.04
C GLU A 52 -2.32 -6.07 -14.67
N PHE A 53 -1.40 -5.44 -13.96
CA PHE A 53 -0.63 -4.30 -14.49
C PHE A 53 0.70 -4.72 -15.12
N ALA A 54 1.17 -5.93 -14.85
CA ALA A 54 2.40 -6.45 -15.41
C ALA A 54 2.39 -6.44 -16.96
N THR A 55 3.56 -6.09 -17.50
CA THR A 55 3.96 -6.16 -18.91
C THR A 55 5.25 -6.98 -19.02
N ALA A 56 5.72 -7.21 -20.24
CA ALA A 56 6.97 -7.94 -20.50
C ALA A 56 8.24 -7.27 -19.93
N ASP A 57 8.18 -5.98 -19.57
CA ASP A 57 9.32 -5.23 -19.04
C ASP A 57 9.56 -5.43 -17.54
N HIS A 58 8.68 -6.16 -16.86
CA HIS A 58 8.71 -6.34 -15.41
C HIS A 58 9.31 -7.69 -15.03
N ASP A 59 10.10 -7.69 -13.97
CA ASP A 59 10.41 -8.92 -13.24
C ASP A 59 9.26 -9.22 -12.25
N VAL A 60 8.25 -9.91 -12.76
CA VAL A 60 7.05 -10.26 -11.99
C VAL A 60 7.39 -11.17 -10.80
N PHE A 61 8.45 -11.97 -10.87
CA PHE A 61 8.87 -12.82 -9.75
C PHE A 61 9.32 -11.96 -8.57
N LEU A 62 10.23 -11.00 -8.80
CA LEU A 62 10.71 -10.11 -7.75
C LEU A 62 9.59 -9.20 -7.21
N VAL A 63 8.75 -8.65 -8.10
CA VAL A 63 7.65 -7.77 -7.70
C VAL A 63 6.60 -8.51 -6.87
N ARG A 64 6.28 -9.78 -7.19
CA ARG A 64 5.35 -10.58 -6.38
C ARG A 64 5.91 -10.84 -4.99
N LEU A 65 7.19 -11.21 -4.87
CA LEU A 65 7.83 -11.42 -3.58
C LEU A 65 7.86 -10.11 -2.77
N ALA A 66 8.21 -8.99 -3.39
CA ALA A 66 8.12 -7.68 -2.74
C ALA A 66 6.68 -7.37 -2.29
N GLY A 67 5.68 -7.64 -3.13
CA GLY A 67 4.26 -7.50 -2.80
C GLY A 67 3.81 -8.37 -1.64
N PHE A 68 4.36 -9.57 -1.44
CA PHE A 68 4.08 -10.38 -0.25
C PHE A 68 4.71 -9.81 1.02
N TYR A 69 5.82 -9.09 0.89
CA TYR A 69 6.57 -8.59 2.03
C TYR A 69 6.28 -7.13 2.40
N HIS A 70 5.70 -6.31 1.52
CA HIS A 70 5.65 -4.84 1.68
C HIS A 70 5.13 -4.39 3.05
N ASP A 71 4.06 -5.01 3.53
CA ASP A 71 3.41 -4.76 4.83
C ASP A 71 3.45 -5.98 5.76
N ALA A 72 4.39 -6.91 5.53
CA ALA A 72 4.50 -8.12 6.35
C ALA A 72 4.75 -7.78 7.83
N ILE A 73 5.51 -6.72 8.12
CA ILE A 73 5.53 -6.08 9.44
C ILE A 73 4.62 -4.85 9.39
N TYR A 74 3.66 -4.78 10.31
CA TYR A 74 2.77 -3.63 10.43
C TYR A 74 2.41 -3.38 11.89
N ASP A 75 3.11 -2.42 12.49
CA ASP A 75 2.86 -1.94 13.84
C ASP A 75 2.28 -0.50 13.77
N VAL A 76 1.18 -0.25 14.48
CA VAL A 76 0.59 1.09 14.65
C VAL A 76 0.26 1.32 16.13
N PRO A 77 0.86 2.32 16.82
CA PRO A 77 1.82 3.29 16.29
C PRO A 77 3.16 2.62 15.93
N THR A 78 3.81 3.15 14.90
CA THR A 78 5.12 2.69 14.44
C THR A 78 6.19 2.86 15.54
N ARG A 79 7.11 1.91 15.62
CA ARG A 79 8.24 1.93 16.56
C ARG A 79 9.42 2.75 15.98
N GLU A 80 10.63 2.51 16.46
CA GLU A 80 11.87 3.18 16.00
C GLU A 80 12.17 2.98 14.49
N LEU A 81 11.71 1.87 13.89
CA LEU A 81 11.83 1.60 12.45
C LEU A 81 10.45 1.73 11.79
N THR A 82 10.45 2.20 10.54
CA THR A 82 9.22 2.19 9.72
C THR A 82 8.81 0.75 9.40
N ASN A 83 7.52 0.54 9.16
CA ASN A 83 6.97 -0.77 8.81
C ASN A 83 7.66 -1.32 7.55
N GLU A 84 7.94 -0.47 6.57
CA GLU A 84 8.56 -0.82 5.29
C GLU A 84 10.03 -1.24 5.46
N ASP A 85 10.84 -0.55 6.28
CA ASP A 85 12.22 -1.00 6.53
C ASP A 85 12.24 -2.30 7.34
N ALA A 86 11.33 -2.45 8.32
CA ALA A 86 11.21 -3.69 9.08
C ALA A 86 10.79 -4.88 8.20
N SER A 87 9.83 -4.66 7.30
CA SER A 87 9.37 -5.59 6.27
C SER A 87 10.49 -5.96 5.27
N ALA A 88 11.26 -4.98 4.79
CA ALA A 88 12.39 -5.21 3.89
C ALA A 88 13.50 -6.03 4.57
N ARG A 89 13.78 -5.78 5.86
CA ARG A 89 14.72 -6.60 6.63
C ARG A 89 14.19 -8.02 6.83
N LEU A 90 12.88 -8.18 7.02
CA LEU A 90 12.25 -9.49 7.12
C LEU A 90 12.41 -10.28 5.82
N SER A 91 12.14 -9.65 4.66
CA SER A 91 12.25 -10.30 3.36
C SER A 91 13.66 -10.82 3.11
N ILE A 92 14.71 -10.01 3.34
CA ILE A 92 16.11 -10.43 3.22
C ILE A 92 16.39 -11.66 4.09
N ARG A 93 16.01 -11.62 5.37
CA ARG A 93 16.31 -12.71 6.33
C ARG A 93 15.62 -14.03 5.97
N GLU A 94 14.40 -13.98 5.46
CA GLU A 94 13.65 -15.19 5.14
C GLU A 94 13.97 -15.75 3.76
N LEU A 95 14.10 -14.88 2.75
CA LEU A 95 14.36 -15.28 1.37
C LEU A 95 15.82 -15.72 1.15
N SER A 96 16.80 -15.16 1.90
CA SER A 96 18.18 -15.67 1.87
C SER A 96 18.27 -17.13 2.32
N ARG A 97 17.49 -17.52 3.33
CA ARG A 97 17.40 -18.92 3.78
C ARG A 97 16.68 -19.82 2.79
N ALA A 98 15.91 -19.23 1.88
CA ALA A 98 15.28 -19.93 0.77
C ALA A 98 16.22 -20.09 -0.45
N GLY A 99 17.42 -19.51 -0.40
CA GLY A 99 18.45 -19.66 -1.44
C GLY A 99 18.39 -18.64 -2.57
N LEU A 100 17.69 -17.50 -2.38
CA LEU A 100 17.71 -16.43 -3.38
C LEU A 100 19.07 -15.74 -3.41
N GLU A 101 19.49 -15.34 -4.61
CA GLU A 101 20.75 -14.65 -4.84
C GLU A 101 20.75 -13.24 -4.25
N GLN A 102 21.94 -12.72 -3.95
CA GLN A 102 22.08 -11.43 -3.27
C GLN A 102 21.48 -10.26 -4.07
N GLU A 103 21.53 -10.33 -5.41
CA GLU A 103 20.96 -9.31 -6.30
C GLU A 103 19.43 -9.25 -6.18
N ASP A 104 18.75 -10.41 -6.23
CA ASP A 104 17.31 -10.52 -6.04
C ASP A 104 16.86 -10.04 -4.66
N LEU A 105 17.59 -10.43 -3.61
CA LEU A 105 17.32 -10.01 -2.24
C LEU A 105 17.40 -8.48 -2.08
N ASN A 106 18.40 -7.87 -2.70
CA ASN A 106 18.58 -6.42 -2.67
C ASN A 106 17.43 -5.71 -3.40
N GLU A 107 17.03 -6.22 -4.57
CA GLU A 107 15.93 -5.63 -5.35
C GLU A 107 14.59 -5.76 -4.63
N ILE A 108 14.26 -6.94 -4.10
CA ILE A 108 13.03 -7.15 -3.32
C ILE A 108 12.99 -6.21 -2.11
N ALA A 109 14.11 -6.07 -1.39
CA ALA A 109 14.18 -5.18 -0.24
C ALA A 109 14.11 -3.69 -0.62
N ARG A 110 14.63 -3.31 -1.79
CA ARG A 110 14.50 -1.95 -2.33
C ARG A 110 13.05 -1.66 -2.70
N LEU A 111 12.37 -2.58 -3.39
CA LEU A 111 10.95 -2.46 -3.74
C LEU A 111 10.05 -2.37 -2.51
N VAL A 112 10.29 -3.19 -1.49
CA VAL A 112 9.54 -3.09 -0.22
C VAL A 112 9.75 -1.73 0.45
N ARG A 113 10.98 -1.19 0.49
CA ARG A 113 11.19 0.16 1.04
C ARG A 113 10.55 1.27 0.21
N LEU A 114 10.39 1.05 -1.08
CA LEU A 114 9.81 2.03 -2.00
C LEU A 114 8.35 2.35 -1.65
N THR A 115 7.62 1.41 -1.06
CA THR A 115 6.23 1.62 -0.62
C THR A 115 6.10 2.61 0.55
N ALA A 116 7.20 3.10 1.12
CA ALA A 116 7.13 4.19 2.10
C ALA A 116 6.84 5.56 1.45
N THR A 117 7.19 5.73 0.17
CA THR A 117 7.05 7.01 -0.55
C THR A 117 6.18 6.89 -1.80
N HIS A 118 6.11 5.68 -2.37
CA HIS A 118 5.50 5.38 -3.66
C HIS A 118 6.02 6.29 -4.79
N VAL A 119 7.31 6.64 -4.74
CA VAL A 119 7.97 7.45 -5.78
C VAL A 119 9.03 6.60 -6.48
N PRO A 120 8.65 5.83 -7.52
CA PRO A 120 9.61 5.06 -8.30
C PRO A 120 10.65 5.97 -8.99
N GLY A 121 11.85 5.41 -9.20
CA GLY A 121 12.92 6.12 -9.91
C GLY A 121 12.63 6.29 -11.40
N SER A 122 13.41 7.14 -12.08
CA SER A 122 13.33 7.23 -13.53
C SER A 122 13.75 5.89 -14.17
N ARG A 123 12.85 5.25 -14.93
CA ARG A 123 13.03 3.92 -15.54
C ARG A 123 13.04 2.76 -14.52
N ASP A 124 12.19 2.84 -13.51
CA ASP A 124 12.05 1.81 -12.48
C ASP A 124 10.76 1.00 -12.72
N ALA A 125 10.73 0.18 -13.77
CA ALA A 125 9.51 -0.56 -14.14
C ALA A 125 8.95 -1.41 -12.99
N ASN A 126 9.80 -2.12 -12.25
CA ASN A 126 9.39 -2.93 -11.09
C ASN A 126 8.82 -2.06 -9.97
N GLY A 127 9.45 -0.93 -9.67
CA GLY A 127 8.96 0.02 -8.68
C GLY A 127 7.64 0.66 -9.09
N GLU A 128 7.49 1.02 -10.37
CA GLU A 128 6.23 1.52 -10.94
C GLU A 128 5.12 0.48 -10.76
N LEU A 129 5.37 -0.78 -11.07
CA LEU A 129 4.38 -1.85 -10.93
C LEU A 129 3.96 -2.08 -9.47
N LEU A 130 4.91 -2.15 -8.54
CA LEU A 130 4.58 -2.37 -7.13
C LEU A 130 3.82 -1.16 -6.53
N CYS A 131 4.30 0.06 -6.79
CA CYS A 131 3.63 1.28 -6.31
C CYS A 131 2.21 1.39 -6.86
N ASP A 132 2.02 1.14 -8.15
CA ASP A 132 0.71 1.18 -8.78
C ASP A 132 -0.23 0.12 -8.22
N ALA A 133 0.28 -1.09 -7.95
CA ALA A 133 -0.51 -2.18 -7.40
C ALA A 133 -0.96 -1.89 -5.97
N ASP A 134 -0.06 -1.35 -5.13
CA ASP A 134 -0.34 -1.00 -3.74
C ASP A 134 -1.32 0.18 -3.62
N LEU A 135 -1.15 1.21 -4.46
CA LEU A 135 -2.01 2.40 -4.47
C LEU A 135 -3.33 2.20 -5.24
N ALA A 136 -3.55 1.06 -5.91
CA ALA A 136 -4.68 0.86 -6.81
C ALA A 136 -6.06 1.10 -6.17
N VAL A 137 -6.18 0.88 -4.86
CA VAL A 137 -7.41 1.15 -4.08
C VAL A 137 -7.86 2.60 -4.22
N LEU A 138 -6.93 3.54 -4.36
CA LEU A 138 -7.22 4.97 -4.45
C LEU A 138 -8.02 5.25 -5.74
N GLY A 139 -7.72 4.52 -6.82
CA GLY A 139 -8.43 4.58 -8.10
C GLY A 139 -9.67 3.68 -8.18
N GLY A 140 -10.11 3.08 -7.07
CA GLY A 140 -11.28 2.22 -6.98
C GLY A 140 -12.60 2.97 -7.17
N SER A 141 -13.71 2.22 -7.31
CA SER A 141 -15.05 2.83 -7.31
C SER A 141 -15.31 3.59 -5.99
N PRO A 142 -16.24 4.56 -5.97
CA PRO A 142 -16.56 5.28 -4.73
C PRO A 142 -16.90 4.35 -3.55
N GLU A 143 -17.57 3.23 -3.81
CA GLU A 143 -17.92 2.24 -2.80
C GLU A 143 -16.70 1.49 -2.26
N ALA A 144 -15.77 1.10 -3.14
CA ALA A 144 -14.52 0.47 -2.74
C ALA A 144 -13.64 1.43 -1.94
N TYR A 145 -13.57 2.70 -2.38
CA TYR A 145 -12.82 3.73 -1.69
C TYR A 145 -13.41 4.05 -0.31
N ALA A 146 -14.73 4.14 -0.19
CA ALA A 146 -15.39 4.35 1.10
C ALA A 146 -15.12 3.21 2.09
N ARG A 147 -15.08 1.96 1.62
CA ARG A 147 -14.70 0.80 2.44
C ARG A 147 -13.25 0.91 2.90
N TYR A 148 -12.34 1.27 1.99
CA TYR A 148 -10.94 1.53 2.32
C TYR A 148 -10.80 2.59 3.42
N VAL A 149 -11.46 3.75 3.27
CA VAL A 149 -11.42 4.83 4.27
C VAL A 149 -11.93 4.36 5.63
N ALA A 150 -13.04 3.61 5.65
CA ALA A 150 -13.59 3.05 6.89
C ALA A 150 -12.62 2.08 7.57
N GLN A 151 -12.02 1.13 6.83
CA GLN A 151 -11.06 0.18 7.35
C GLN A 151 -9.79 0.86 7.89
N VAL A 152 -9.26 1.88 7.18
CA VAL A 152 -8.15 2.69 7.67
C VAL A 152 -8.54 3.43 8.95
N ARG A 153 -9.75 4.01 9.02
CA ARG A 153 -10.19 4.69 10.25
C ARG A 153 -10.30 3.74 11.44
N GLU A 154 -10.77 2.51 11.23
CA GLU A 154 -10.82 1.48 12.27
C GLU A 154 -9.41 1.05 12.74
N GLU A 155 -8.46 0.92 11.83
CA GLU A 155 -7.07 0.56 12.15
C GLU A 155 -6.40 1.62 13.05
N TYR A 156 -6.70 2.88 12.79
CA TYR A 156 -6.22 4.03 13.58
C TYR A 156 -7.21 4.47 14.67
N ALA A 157 -8.13 3.61 15.11
CA ALA A 157 -9.15 3.96 16.11
C ALA A 157 -8.56 4.45 17.45
N HIS A 158 -7.34 4.03 17.77
CA HIS A 158 -6.59 4.48 18.95
C HIS A 158 -6.06 5.92 18.83
N VAL A 159 -5.93 6.45 17.62
CA VAL A 159 -5.55 7.85 17.37
C VAL A 159 -6.78 8.74 17.57
N PRO A 160 -6.68 9.82 18.36
CA PRO A 160 -7.76 10.77 18.54
C PRO A 160 -8.29 11.28 17.19
N ARG A 161 -9.61 11.44 17.09
CA ARG A 161 -10.30 11.71 15.84
C ARG A 161 -9.72 12.91 15.08
N LEU A 162 -9.48 14.04 15.76
CA LEU A 162 -8.97 15.25 15.12
C LEU A 162 -7.49 15.12 14.71
N ASP A 163 -6.68 14.39 15.48
CA ASP A 163 -5.27 14.15 15.14
C ASP A 163 -5.17 13.24 13.92
N PHE A 164 -6.00 12.19 13.86
CA PHE A 164 -6.15 11.35 12.67
C PHE A 164 -6.58 12.17 11.47
N ALA A 165 -7.62 13.00 11.60
CA ALA A 165 -8.12 13.83 10.50
C ALA A 165 -7.05 14.80 9.96
N ARG A 166 -6.27 15.43 10.85
CA ARG A 166 -5.14 16.30 10.48
C ARG A 166 -4.06 15.53 9.72
N GLY A 167 -3.58 14.41 10.28
CA GLY A 167 -2.52 13.61 9.66
C GLY A 167 -2.96 13.00 8.33
N ARG A 168 -4.19 12.46 8.28
CA ARG A 168 -4.79 11.92 7.06
C ARG A 168 -4.89 13.00 5.98
N PHE A 169 -5.39 14.19 6.32
CA PHE A 169 -5.49 15.28 5.36
C PHE A 169 -4.13 15.67 4.76
N GLN A 170 -3.07 15.74 5.57
CA GLN A 170 -1.72 16.05 5.08
C GLN A 170 -1.24 15.04 4.04
N ILE A 171 -1.36 13.73 4.33
CA ILE A 171 -0.97 12.66 3.41
C ILE A 171 -1.78 12.74 2.11
N LEU A 172 -3.11 12.84 2.20
CA LEU A 172 -3.96 12.84 1.02
C LEU A 172 -3.78 14.08 0.16
N ARG A 173 -3.52 15.23 0.77
CA ARG A 173 -3.23 16.48 0.06
C ARG A 173 -2.00 16.33 -0.82
N GLU A 174 -0.94 15.71 -0.31
CA GLU A 174 0.28 15.44 -1.06
C GLU A 174 0.04 14.47 -2.21
N LEU A 175 -0.66 13.36 -1.95
CA LEU A 175 -0.98 12.37 -2.97
C LEU A 175 -1.86 12.94 -4.10
N ALA A 176 -2.87 13.74 -3.77
CA ALA A 176 -3.77 14.36 -4.77
C ALA A 176 -3.09 15.44 -5.62
N GLY A 177 -1.89 15.90 -5.23
CA GLY A 177 -1.12 16.92 -5.93
C GLY A 177 -0.27 16.39 -7.10
N ARG A 178 -0.20 15.08 -7.31
CA ARG A 178 0.63 14.44 -8.34
C ARG A 178 -0.11 13.31 -9.05
N ASP A 179 0.41 12.90 -10.21
CA ASP A 179 0.01 11.62 -10.79
C ASP A 179 0.61 10.49 -9.95
N LEU A 180 -0.24 9.55 -9.53
CA LEU A 180 0.12 8.46 -8.62
C LEU A 180 0.55 7.20 -9.35
N PHE A 181 -0.06 6.95 -10.51
CA PHE A 181 0.13 5.73 -11.26
C PHE A 181 1.00 5.93 -12.49
N ASN A 182 1.90 4.98 -12.72
CA ASN A 182 2.96 5.06 -13.71
C ASN A 182 2.80 4.02 -14.82
N THR A 183 2.33 2.81 -14.53
CA THR A 183 2.11 1.76 -15.53
C THR A 183 1.02 2.16 -16.54
N PRO A 184 1.01 1.63 -17.77
CA PRO A 184 -0.03 1.96 -18.76
C PRO A 184 -1.46 1.71 -18.28
N ARG A 185 -1.69 0.63 -17.53
CA ARG A 185 -3.00 0.29 -16.93
C ARG A 185 -3.28 1.15 -15.70
N GLY A 186 -2.31 1.31 -14.80
CA GLY A 186 -2.42 2.16 -13.62
C GLY A 186 -2.76 3.61 -13.97
N ARG A 187 -2.17 4.19 -15.02
CA ARG A 187 -2.45 5.58 -15.43
C ARG A 187 -3.93 5.86 -15.72
N GLN A 188 -4.72 4.85 -16.07
CA GLN A 188 -6.16 4.98 -16.26
C GLN A 188 -6.91 5.27 -14.94
N LEU A 189 -6.28 4.98 -13.79
CA LEU A 189 -6.81 5.19 -12.46
C LEU A 189 -6.55 6.59 -11.91
N ASN A 190 -5.58 7.35 -12.43
CA ASN A 190 -5.19 8.68 -11.91
C ASN A 190 -6.38 9.64 -11.77
N GLY A 191 -7.26 9.68 -12.78
CA GLY A 191 -8.45 10.54 -12.75
C GLY A 191 -9.40 10.20 -11.59
N ARG A 192 -9.65 8.90 -11.36
CA ARG A 192 -10.54 8.46 -10.28
C ARG A 192 -9.88 8.60 -8.91
N ALA A 193 -8.60 8.30 -8.80
CA ALA A 193 -7.85 8.50 -7.57
C ALA A 193 -7.85 9.97 -7.14
N ARG A 194 -7.55 10.90 -8.06
CA ARG A 194 -7.62 12.32 -7.77
C ARG A 194 -9.01 12.75 -7.31
N PHE A 195 -10.07 12.24 -7.95
CA PHE A 195 -11.45 12.51 -7.53
C PHE A 195 -11.72 12.04 -6.09
N ASN A 196 -11.40 10.79 -5.77
CA ASN A 196 -11.61 10.19 -4.45
C ASN A 196 -10.82 10.94 -3.36
N LEU A 197 -9.53 11.20 -3.60
CA LEU A 197 -8.65 11.89 -2.65
C LEU A 197 -9.11 13.32 -2.36
N VAL A 198 -9.53 14.07 -3.39
CA VAL A 198 -10.05 15.44 -3.23
C VAL A 198 -11.38 15.43 -2.47
N ALA A 199 -12.24 14.44 -2.71
CA ALA A 199 -13.49 14.29 -1.97
C ALA A 199 -13.22 14.06 -0.48
N GLU A 200 -12.35 13.10 -0.12
CA GLU A 200 -11.97 12.84 1.27
C GLU A 200 -11.31 14.06 1.92
N CYS A 201 -10.43 14.77 1.21
CA CYS A 201 -9.82 16.01 1.70
C CYS A 201 -10.87 17.07 2.09
N ARG A 202 -11.95 17.21 1.30
CA ARG A 202 -13.03 18.17 1.61
C ARG A 202 -13.80 17.78 2.86
N GLU A 203 -14.07 16.49 3.04
CA GLU A 203 -14.75 15.97 4.23
C GLU A 203 -13.91 16.18 5.48
N LEU A 204 -12.61 15.86 5.42
CA LEU A 204 -11.68 16.06 6.54
C LEU A 204 -11.55 17.54 6.93
N VAL A 205 -11.45 18.45 5.94
CA VAL A 205 -11.41 19.90 6.21
C VAL A 205 -12.72 20.39 6.83
N ALA A 206 -13.87 19.89 6.36
CA ALA A 206 -15.16 20.26 6.95
C ALA A 206 -15.26 19.81 8.41
N GLU A 207 -14.81 18.59 8.72
CA GLU A 207 -14.73 18.06 10.09
C GLU A 207 -13.82 18.92 10.98
N LEU A 208 -12.62 19.23 10.51
CA LEU A 208 -11.65 20.03 11.28
C LEU A 208 -12.17 21.46 11.53
N ARG A 209 -12.81 22.08 10.53
CA ARG A 209 -13.44 23.41 10.70
C ARG A 209 -14.59 23.39 11.69
N ALA A 210 -15.43 22.35 11.65
CA ALA A 210 -16.51 22.18 12.62
C ALA A 210 -15.99 22.04 14.06
N ALA A 211 -14.77 21.52 14.23
CA ALA A 211 -14.05 21.44 15.49
C ALA A 211 -13.25 22.70 15.87
N GLY A 212 -13.35 23.79 15.08
CA GLY A 212 -12.72 25.08 15.37
C GLY A 212 -11.28 25.24 14.86
N VAL A 213 -10.78 24.33 14.01
CA VAL A 213 -9.46 24.46 13.39
C VAL A 213 -9.49 25.55 12.30
N SER A 214 -8.54 26.49 12.33
CA SER A 214 -8.55 27.63 11.41
C SER A 214 -8.16 27.21 9.98
N PRO A 215 -8.66 27.90 8.94
CA PRO A 215 -8.24 27.63 7.55
C PRO A 215 -6.74 27.80 7.31
N ASP A 216 -6.10 28.75 7.99
CA ASP A 216 -4.67 29.02 7.88
C ASP A 216 -3.81 27.85 8.36
N GLU A 217 -4.29 27.11 9.38
CA GLU A 217 -3.62 25.93 9.92
C GLU A 217 -3.77 24.71 8.99
N LEU A 218 -4.87 24.63 8.23
CA LEU A 218 -5.16 23.49 7.34
C LEU A 218 -4.45 23.63 5.99
N GLY A 219 -4.30 24.85 5.46
CA GLY A 219 -3.85 25.06 4.09
C GLY A 219 -4.89 24.61 3.04
N PRO A 220 -4.58 24.73 1.74
CA PRO A 220 -5.59 24.56 0.69
C PRO A 220 -5.92 23.09 0.44
N VAL A 221 -7.18 22.83 0.06
CA VAL A 221 -7.60 21.57 -0.54
C VAL A 221 -7.05 21.50 -1.97
N PRO A 222 -6.49 20.36 -2.42
CA PRO A 222 -5.99 20.22 -3.79
C PRO A 222 -7.08 20.53 -4.82
N GLY A 223 -6.74 21.36 -5.81
CA GLY A 223 -7.67 21.74 -6.88
C GLY A 223 -8.73 22.77 -6.49
N SER A 224 -8.72 23.31 -5.27
CA SER A 224 -9.43 24.55 -4.95
C SER A 224 -8.60 25.74 -5.42
N SER A 225 -9.16 26.60 -6.27
CA SER A 225 -8.63 27.96 -6.47
C SER A 225 -8.66 28.71 -5.14
N ALA A 226 -7.61 29.46 -4.83
CA ALA A 226 -7.63 30.47 -3.76
C ALA A 226 -8.69 31.54 -4.05
#